data_AF-A0A1H7ZI96-F1
#
_entry.id   AF-A0A1H7ZI96-F1
#
_cell.length_a   1.000
_cell.length_b   1.000
_cell.length_c   1.000
_cell.angle_alpha   90.00
_cell.angle_beta   90.00
_cell.angle_gamma   90.00
#
_symmetry.space_group_name_H-M   'P 1'
#
loop_
_entity.id
_entity.type
_entity.pdbx_description
1 polymer ?
#
loop_
_entity_poly.entity_id
_entity_poly.type
_entity_poly.pdbx_seq_one_letter_code
_entity_poly.pdbx_strand_id
1 'polypeptide(L)'
;MEWLEAFFDENGADLDYFGLPSVEDAVSQTMDDAEELFEVIQELADEAGGLDKAFINLDDHEYRVVQLSKKKAKGLRRKSWLRIYAIKVDTDVFLITGGAIKLTHQMQDREHTKKELIKLEQCRNYLRENDISDEDSFRELAI
;
A
#
# COMPACT_ATOMS: atom_id res chain seq x y z
N MET A 1 -9.13 -16.24 -7.83
CA MET A 1 -8.39 -17.46 -7.44
C MET A 1 -7.27 -17.72 -8.43
N GLU A 2 -7.59 -17.99 -9.70
CA GLU A 2 -6.61 -18.25 -10.78
C GLU A 2 -5.47 -17.21 -10.88
N TRP A 3 -5.77 -15.92 -10.71
CA TRP A 3 -4.72 -14.88 -10.73
C TRP A 3 -3.73 -14.99 -9.56
N LEU A 4 -4.21 -15.32 -8.35
CA LEU A 4 -3.33 -15.46 -7.17
C LEU A 4 -2.48 -16.71 -7.29
N GLU A 5 -3.06 -17.83 -7.76
CA GLU A 5 -2.33 -19.05 -8.03
C GLU A 5 -1.18 -18.79 -9.01
N ALA A 6 -1.49 -18.19 -10.17
CA ALA A 6 -0.48 -17.82 -11.16
C ALA A 6 0.59 -16.88 -10.59
N PHE A 7 0.19 -15.88 -9.80
CA PHE A 7 1.13 -14.97 -9.15
C PHE A 7 2.10 -15.71 -8.22
N PHE A 8 1.60 -16.63 -7.38
CA PHE A 8 2.44 -17.37 -6.44
C PHE A 8 3.27 -18.46 -7.11
N ASP A 9 2.78 -19.08 -8.19
CA ASP A 9 3.58 -19.97 -9.03
C ASP A 9 4.76 -19.23 -9.66
N GLU A 10 4.52 -18.04 -10.23
CA GLU A 10 5.57 -17.22 -10.86
C GLU A 10 6.59 -16.67 -9.85
N ASN A 11 6.18 -16.44 -8.60
CA ASN A 11 7.01 -15.81 -7.56
C ASN A 11 7.36 -16.75 -6.40
N GLY A 12 7.21 -18.06 -6.57
CA GLY A 12 7.34 -19.04 -5.49
C GLY A 12 8.70 -19.03 -4.79
N ALA A 13 9.78 -18.68 -5.49
CA ALA A 13 11.12 -18.55 -4.92
C ALA A 13 11.22 -17.49 -3.80
N ASP A 14 10.31 -16.52 -3.76
CA ASP A 14 10.28 -15.48 -2.71
C ASP A 14 9.48 -15.92 -1.47
N LEU A 15 8.76 -17.04 -1.53
CA LEU A 15 7.91 -17.51 -0.41
C LEU A 15 8.72 -18.13 0.73
N ASP A 16 9.96 -18.57 0.49
CA ASP A 16 10.82 -19.22 1.48
C ASP A 16 10.96 -18.42 2.78
N TYR A 17 11.03 -17.08 2.67
CA TYR A 17 11.14 -16.19 3.84
C TYR A 17 9.92 -16.24 4.75
N PHE A 18 8.75 -16.56 4.20
CA PHE A 18 7.47 -16.54 4.89
C PHE A 18 7.11 -17.90 5.51
N GLY A 19 7.82 -18.97 5.13
CA GLY A 19 7.67 -20.29 5.73
C GLY A 19 6.33 -20.96 5.40
N LEU A 20 5.76 -20.64 4.23
CA LEU A 20 4.54 -21.28 3.77
C LEU A 20 4.82 -22.63 3.10
N PRO A 21 3.98 -23.66 3.31
CA PRO A 21 4.22 -24.99 2.74
C PRO A 21 3.80 -25.11 1.27
N SER A 22 2.87 -24.28 0.77
CA SER A 22 2.37 -24.39 -0.60
C SER A 22 1.82 -23.07 -1.17
N VAL A 23 1.59 -23.06 -2.48
CA VAL A 23 0.89 -21.98 -3.20
C VAL A 23 -0.55 -21.83 -2.72
N GLU A 24 -1.25 -22.95 -2.45
CA GLU A 24 -2.63 -22.93 -1.94
C GLU A 24 -2.72 -22.21 -0.59
N ASP A 25 -1.75 -22.47 0.30
CA ASP A 25 -1.66 -21.76 1.59
C ASP A 25 -1.40 -20.26 1.39
N ALA A 26 -0.55 -19.89 0.42
CA ALA A 26 -0.27 -18.50 0.09
C ALA A 26 -1.49 -17.76 -0.44
N VAL A 27 -2.26 -18.42 -1.32
CA VAL A 27 -3.53 -17.90 -1.85
C VAL A 27 -4.53 -17.71 -0.71
N SER A 28 -4.75 -18.75 0.10
CA SER A 28 -5.69 -18.72 1.22
C SER A 28 -5.35 -17.61 2.21
N GLN A 29 -4.11 -17.56 2.69
CA GLN A 29 -3.67 -16.51 3.60
C GLN A 29 -3.80 -15.11 2.98
N THR A 30 -3.56 -14.96 1.68
CA THR A 30 -3.68 -13.66 1.02
C THR A 30 -5.12 -13.17 0.97
N MET A 31 -6.09 -14.07 0.79
CA MET A 31 -7.51 -13.70 0.82
C MET A 31 -7.93 -13.27 2.22
N ASP A 32 -7.57 -14.07 3.24
CA ASP A 32 -7.87 -13.75 4.64
C ASP A 32 -7.23 -12.42 5.06
N ASP A 33 -5.94 -12.22 4.75
CA ASP A 33 -5.20 -11.00 5.09
C ASP A 33 -5.77 -9.76 4.37
N ALA A 34 -6.35 -9.94 3.18
CA ALA A 34 -6.95 -8.84 2.42
C ALA A 34 -8.29 -8.41 3.00
N GLU A 35 -9.13 -9.37 3.42
CA GLU A 35 -10.39 -9.10 4.12
C GLU A 35 -10.13 -8.39 5.45
N GLU A 36 -9.23 -8.94 6.27
CA GLU A 36 -8.87 -8.36 7.57
C GLU A 36 -8.28 -6.95 7.44
N LEU A 37 -7.40 -6.72 6.46
CA LEU A 37 -6.83 -5.39 6.20
C LEU A 37 -7.91 -4.39 5.76
N PHE A 38 -8.87 -4.83 4.95
CA PHE A 38 -9.95 -3.96 4.48
C PHE A 38 -10.90 -3.58 5.60
N GLU A 39 -11.28 -4.53 6.45
CA GLU A 39 -12.10 -4.27 7.65
C GLU A 39 -11.44 -3.25 8.57
N VAL A 40 -10.17 -3.45 8.93
CA VAL A 40 -9.46 -2.54 9.82
C VAL A 40 -9.29 -1.15 9.24
N ILE A 41 -9.03 -1.02 7.92
CA ILE A 41 -8.95 0.31 7.30
C ILE A 41 -10.31 1.02 7.33
N GLN A 42 -11.42 0.31 7.15
CA GLN A 42 -12.76 0.91 7.25
C GLN A 42 -13.07 1.36 8.68
N GLU A 43 -12.79 0.52 9.67
CA GLU A 43 -12.97 0.88 11.09
C GLU A 43 -12.16 2.12 11.45
N LEU A 44 -10.90 2.18 10.99
CA LEU A 44 -10.03 3.34 11.19
C LEU A 44 -10.47 4.57 10.39
N ALA A 45 -11.21 4.42 9.29
CA ALA A 45 -11.77 5.54 8.55
C ALA A 45 -12.93 6.21 9.31
N ASP A 46 -13.63 5.47 10.16
CA ASP A 46 -14.71 5.98 11.01
C ASP A 46 -14.18 6.62 12.32
N GLU A 47 -12.90 6.39 12.65
CA GLU A 47 -12.23 6.99 13.79
C GLU A 47 -11.49 8.29 13.41
N ALA A 48 -11.72 9.37 14.15
CA ALA A 48 -10.95 10.60 13.99
C ALA A 48 -9.44 10.35 14.20
N GLY A 49 -8.63 10.63 13.19
CA GLY A 49 -7.19 10.37 13.15
C GLY A 49 -6.83 8.90 12.91
N GLY A 50 -7.78 8.04 12.54
CA GLY A 50 -7.55 6.61 12.39
C GLY A 50 -6.80 6.24 11.12
N LEU A 51 -7.02 6.93 10.00
CA LEU A 51 -6.27 6.68 8.76
C LEU A 51 -4.79 7.08 8.91
N ASP A 52 -4.50 8.10 9.70
CA ASP A 52 -3.13 8.44 10.09
C ASP A 52 -2.42 7.34 10.88
N LYS A 53 -3.16 6.47 11.59
CA LYS A 53 -2.61 5.25 12.22
C LYS A 53 -2.44 4.12 11.19
N ALA A 54 -3.35 4.00 10.23
CA ALA A 54 -3.32 2.95 9.20
C ALA A 54 -2.15 3.10 8.22
N PHE A 55 -1.84 4.34 7.83
CA PHE A 55 -0.87 4.66 6.79
C PHE A 55 0.45 5.21 7.34
N ILE A 56 1.46 4.35 7.38
CA ILE A 56 2.82 4.71 7.81
C ILE A 56 3.68 5.19 6.63
N ASN A 57 4.84 5.78 6.89
CA ASN A 57 5.77 6.23 5.85
C ASN A 57 6.17 5.10 4.90
N LEU A 58 6.25 5.40 3.60
CA LEU A 58 6.76 4.44 2.62
C LEU A 58 8.22 4.09 2.90
N ASP A 59 9.05 5.10 3.19
CA ASP A 59 10.42 4.96 3.66
C ASP A 59 10.47 5.08 5.19
N ASP A 60 10.98 4.06 5.87
CA ASP A 60 11.07 4.00 7.32
C ASP A 60 12.12 4.99 7.89
N HIS A 61 12.95 5.61 7.03
CA HIS A 61 13.92 6.64 7.38
C HIS A 61 13.44 8.07 7.10
N GLU A 62 12.18 8.26 6.68
CA GLU A 62 11.60 9.58 6.51
C GLU A 62 11.20 10.16 7.88
N TYR A 63 12.04 11.02 8.45
CA TYR A 63 11.80 11.68 9.74
C TYR A 63 11.23 13.10 9.61
N ARG A 64 11.15 13.63 8.39
CA ARG A 64 10.66 14.98 8.12
C ARG A 64 9.20 14.92 7.69
N VAL A 65 8.43 15.93 8.09
CA VAL A 65 7.10 16.16 7.51
C VAL A 65 7.30 16.61 6.07
N VAL A 66 6.88 15.76 5.13
CA VAL A 66 6.94 16.05 3.69
C VAL A 66 5.50 16.17 3.19
N GLN A 67 5.21 17.30 2.53
CA GLN A 67 3.95 17.51 1.83
C GLN A 67 3.81 16.48 0.71
N LEU A 68 2.60 15.90 0.58
CA LEU A 68 2.34 14.79 -0.35
C LEU A 68 3.32 13.62 -0.10
N SER A 69 3.50 13.26 1.18
CA SER A 69 4.36 12.14 1.58
C SER A 69 3.79 10.81 1.08
N LYS A 70 4.69 9.93 0.64
CA LYS A 70 4.33 8.58 0.18
C LYS A 70 4.14 7.68 1.40
N LYS A 71 3.03 6.98 1.43
CA LYS A 71 2.61 6.16 2.56
C LYS A 71 2.29 4.73 2.15
N LYS A 72 2.28 3.83 3.13
CA LYS A 72 1.91 2.43 2.98
C LYS A 72 1.06 1.97 4.15
N ALA A 73 0.00 1.21 3.89
CA ALA A 73 -0.62 0.32 4.87
C ALA A 73 -0.08 -1.11 4.68
N LYS A 74 -0.18 -1.93 5.71
CA LYS A 74 0.33 -3.30 5.75
C LYS A 74 -0.75 -4.23 6.27
N GLY A 75 -0.80 -5.46 5.77
CA GLY A 75 -1.59 -6.49 6.45
C GLY A 75 -1.10 -6.71 7.89
N LEU A 76 -2.00 -7.22 8.73
CA LEU A 76 -1.84 -7.22 10.19
C LEU A 76 -0.90 -8.31 10.70
N ARG A 77 -0.74 -9.39 9.92
CA ARG A 77 0.15 -10.50 10.28
C ARG A 77 1.62 -10.10 10.37
N ARG A 78 2.35 -10.80 11.25
CA ARG A 78 3.81 -10.72 11.28
C ARG A 78 4.36 -11.18 9.93
N LYS A 79 5.27 -10.38 9.35
CA LYS A 79 5.77 -10.58 7.98
C LYS A 79 4.68 -10.51 6.90
N SER A 80 3.66 -9.65 7.04
CA SER A 80 2.69 -9.45 5.96
C SER A 80 3.34 -8.93 4.67
N TRP A 81 2.96 -9.55 3.55
CA TRP A 81 3.32 -9.15 2.19
C TRP A 81 2.32 -8.16 1.56
N LEU A 82 1.11 -8.02 2.12
CA LEU A 82 0.12 -7.11 1.56
C LEU A 82 0.50 -5.66 1.83
N ARG A 83 0.39 -4.84 0.78
CA ARG A 83 0.62 -3.39 0.83
C ARG A 83 -0.47 -2.66 0.08
N ILE A 84 -0.93 -1.56 0.68
CA ILE A 84 -1.72 -0.53 0.00
C ILE A 84 -0.87 0.74 0.01
N TYR A 85 -0.72 1.37 -1.14
CA TYR A 85 0.14 2.54 -1.34
C TYR A 85 -0.68 3.79 -1.54
N ALA A 86 -0.31 4.86 -0.83
CA ALA A 86 -1.08 6.10 -0.84
C ALA A 86 -0.18 7.34 -0.82
N ILE A 87 -0.74 8.48 -1.23
CA ILE A 87 -0.19 9.82 -0.96
C ILE A 87 -1.00 10.43 0.18
N LYS A 88 -0.32 10.91 1.22
CA LYS A 88 -0.97 11.72 2.27
C LYS A 88 -1.19 13.12 1.73
N VAL A 89 -2.45 13.50 1.54
CA VAL A 89 -2.84 14.84 1.08
C VAL A 89 -2.94 15.78 2.27
N ASP A 90 -3.67 15.36 3.31
CA ASP A 90 -3.83 16.10 4.56
C ASP A 90 -4.00 15.12 5.74
N THR A 91 -4.26 15.64 6.93
CA THR A 91 -4.61 14.88 8.14
C THR A 91 -5.83 14.01 7.85
N ASP A 92 -5.68 12.70 8.06
CA ASP A 92 -6.71 11.71 7.72
C ASP A 92 -7.20 11.68 6.25
N VAL A 93 -6.51 12.36 5.33
CA VAL A 93 -6.87 12.39 3.90
C VAL A 93 -5.77 11.75 3.06
N PHE A 94 -6.10 10.61 2.45
CA PHE A 94 -5.17 9.80 1.68
C PHE A 94 -5.71 9.47 0.30
N LEU A 95 -4.87 9.61 -0.71
CA LEU A 95 -5.14 9.17 -2.07
C LEU A 95 -4.48 7.82 -2.33
N ILE A 96 -5.28 6.76 -2.46
CA ILE A 96 -4.79 5.42 -2.80
C ILE A 96 -4.34 5.39 -4.27
N THR A 97 -3.12 4.93 -4.50
CA THR A 97 -2.51 4.84 -5.84
C THR A 97 -2.43 3.41 -6.36
N GLY A 98 -2.53 2.44 -5.46
CA GLY A 98 -2.53 1.02 -5.77
C GLY A 98 -2.11 0.16 -4.59
N GLY A 99 -1.66 -1.05 -4.87
CA GLY A 99 -1.29 -2.04 -3.87
C GLY A 99 -0.49 -3.18 -4.47
N ALA A 100 0.11 -4.00 -3.62
CA ALA A 100 0.91 -5.14 -4.06
C ALA A 100 0.96 -6.27 -3.04
N ILE A 101 1.15 -7.48 -3.56
CA ILE A 101 1.72 -8.61 -2.83
C ILE A 101 3.25 -8.47 -2.93
N LYS A 102 3.89 -7.96 -1.90
CA LYS A 102 5.32 -7.67 -1.85
C LYS A 102 6.06 -8.75 -1.07
N LEU A 103 6.64 -9.69 -1.81
CA LEU A 103 7.39 -10.83 -1.26
C LEU A 103 8.87 -10.54 -1.00
N THR A 104 9.41 -9.45 -1.55
CA THR A 104 10.83 -9.06 -1.42
C THR A 104 11.05 -7.95 -0.40
N HIS A 105 12.31 -7.65 -0.07
CA HIS A 105 12.65 -6.57 0.85
C HIS A 105 12.51 -5.18 0.21
N GLN A 106 13.03 -4.95 -0.99
CA GLN A 106 12.92 -3.66 -1.68
C GLN A 106 11.85 -3.71 -2.78
N MET A 107 11.18 -2.58 -3.03
CA MET A 107 10.16 -2.52 -4.09
C MET A 107 10.78 -2.57 -5.49
N GLN A 108 12.07 -2.26 -5.63
CA GLN A 108 12.80 -2.33 -6.89
C GLN A 108 13.14 -3.76 -7.30
N ASP A 109 13.07 -4.73 -6.38
CA ASP A 109 13.50 -6.11 -6.61
C ASP A 109 12.53 -6.89 -7.53
N ARG A 110 11.27 -6.42 -7.67
CA ARG A 110 10.25 -7.03 -8.53
C ARG A 110 9.52 -5.99 -9.37
N GLU A 111 9.20 -6.37 -10.60
CA GLU A 111 8.60 -5.46 -11.58
C GLU A 111 7.21 -4.97 -11.16
N HIS A 112 6.39 -5.79 -10.50
CA HIS A 112 5.06 -5.35 -10.02
C HIS A 112 5.17 -4.29 -8.92
N THR A 113 6.06 -4.46 -7.94
CA THR A 113 6.28 -3.44 -6.89
C THR A 113 6.98 -2.19 -7.41
N LYS A 114 7.84 -2.33 -8.43
CA LYS A 114 8.48 -1.20 -9.10
C LYS A 114 7.47 -0.34 -9.86
N LYS A 115 6.48 -0.97 -10.51
CA LYS A 115 5.35 -0.25 -11.14
C LYS A 115 4.57 0.57 -10.11
N GLU A 116 4.33 0.04 -8.92
CA GLU A 116 3.67 0.79 -7.85
C GLU A 116 4.50 1.99 -7.35
N LEU A 117 5.85 1.86 -7.28
CA LEU A 117 6.72 3.02 -7.00
C LEU A 117 6.56 4.12 -8.06
N ILE A 118 6.49 3.73 -9.33
CA ILE A 118 6.32 4.68 -10.44
C ILE A 118 4.97 5.39 -10.34
N LYS A 119 3.88 4.65 -10.07
CA LYS A 119 2.54 5.23 -9.88
C LYS A 119 2.50 6.23 -8.73
N LEU A 120 3.08 5.89 -7.58
CA LEU A 120 3.20 6.79 -6.44
C LEU A 120 3.91 8.09 -6.81
N GLU A 121 5.03 7.99 -7.55
CA GLU A 121 5.80 9.16 -7.96
C GLU A 121 5.06 10.01 -8.99
N GLN A 122 4.43 9.38 -9.98
CA GLN A 122 3.61 10.05 -10.99
C GLN A 122 2.41 10.77 -10.35
N CYS A 123 1.70 10.11 -9.44
CA CYS A 123 0.59 10.70 -8.71
C CYS A 123 1.03 11.92 -7.91
N ARG A 124 2.13 11.80 -7.15
CA ARG A 124 2.68 12.93 -6.38
C ARG A 124 3.06 14.10 -7.27
N ASN A 125 3.70 13.85 -8.41
CA ASN A 125 4.11 14.91 -9.33
C ASN A 125 2.89 15.59 -9.94
N TYR A 126 1.87 14.81 -10.33
CA TYR A 126 0.62 15.36 -10.84
C TYR A 126 -0.06 16.30 -9.82
N LEU A 127 -0.16 15.89 -8.55
CA LEU A 127 -0.73 16.74 -7.50
C LEU A 127 0.05 18.05 -7.35
N ARG A 128 1.38 17.99 -7.35
CA ARG A 128 2.25 19.18 -7.25
C ARG A 128 2.13 20.11 -8.45
N GLU A 129 2.06 19.55 -9.66
CA GLU A 129 1.94 20.32 -10.90
C GLU A 129 0.60 21.04 -11.03
N ASN A 130 -0.42 20.59 -10.28
CA ASN A 130 -1.74 21.22 -10.21
C ASN A 130 -1.94 22.01 -8.90
N ASP A 131 -0.86 22.34 -8.18
CA ASP A 131 -0.90 23.09 -6.92
C ASP A 131 -1.80 22.47 -5.82
N ILE A 132 -1.97 21.14 -5.84
CA ILE A 132 -2.76 20.41 -4.85
C ILE A 132 -1.89 20.09 -3.65
N SER A 133 -2.35 20.56 -2.49
CA SER A 133 -1.51 20.83 -1.33
C SER A 133 -2.12 20.37 -0.02
N ASP A 134 -3.44 20.27 0.02
CA ASP A 134 -4.31 20.04 1.18
C ASP A 134 -5.66 19.47 0.72
N GLU A 135 -6.55 19.20 1.67
CA GLU A 135 -7.87 18.63 1.37
C GLU A 135 -8.74 19.55 0.48
N ASP A 136 -8.69 20.87 0.70
CA ASP A 136 -9.50 21.84 -0.04
C ASP A 136 -9.12 21.85 -1.53
N SER A 137 -7.84 22.04 -1.84
CA SER A 137 -7.32 21.99 -3.22
C SER A 137 -7.52 20.62 -3.89
N PHE A 138 -7.50 19.53 -3.12
CA PHE A 138 -7.77 18.19 -3.64
C PHE A 138 -9.24 17.99 -4.02
N ARG A 139 -10.18 18.49 -3.22
CA ARG A 139 -11.61 18.40 -3.51
C ARG A 139 -12.00 19.22 -4.75
N GLU A 140 -11.32 20.34 -5.00
CA GLU A 140 -11.53 21.16 -6.20
C GLU A 140 -11.12 20.44 -7.50
N LEU A 141 -10.15 19.52 -7.45
CA LEU A 141 -9.78 18.69 -8.61
C LEU A 141 -10.88 17.69 -8.99
N ALA A 142 -11.66 17.23 -8.02
CA ALA A 142 -12.64 16.16 -8.19
C ALA A 142 -14.01 16.63 -8.74
N ILE A 143 -14.14 17.94 -9.02
CA ILE A 143 -15.36 18.61 -9.53
C ILE A 143 -15.11 19.09 -10.97
#